data_AF-U5D0L9-F1
#
_entry.id   AF-U5D0L9-F1
#
_cell.length_a   1.000
_cell.length_b   1.000
_cell.length_c   1.000
_cell.angle_alpha   90.00
_cell.angle_beta   90.00
_cell.angle_gamma   90.00
#
_symmetry.space_group_name_H-M   'P 1'
#
loop_
_entity.id
_entity.type
_entity.pdbx_description
1 polymer ?
#
loop_
_entity_poly.entity_id
_entity_poly.type
_entity_poly.pdbx_seq_one_letter_code
_entity_poly.pdbx_strand_id
1 'polypeptide(L)'
;MDYVFDPEPPQPQLPRPPISYKNLLQQEFQRLGQTLPTYVISDCGSPRRRIFKATVSHRGHDFIGALAYTRKAAEQSAAREAYVYISNHGPDPSTEERLKEANLLVEALRCQLQEKSEELASEKFISNYQEAEISRLRSELSVMGTQLEAVTAATKDLTAHLARVMALERAPEARNSSYISAGGSNHTMAE
;
A
#
# COMPACT_ATOMS: atom_id res chain seq x y z
N MET A 1 -40.39 -25.86 73.38
CA MET A 1 -39.02 -25.65 73.88
C MET A 1 -38.21 -25.17 72.70
N ASP A 2 -38.35 -23.89 72.39
CA ASP A 2 -37.67 -23.28 71.25
C ASP A 2 -36.22 -23.08 71.67
N TYR A 3 -35.32 -23.82 71.03
CA TYR A 3 -33.89 -23.62 71.15
C TYR A 3 -33.58 -22.23 70.57
N VAL A 4 -33.42 -21.24 71.45
CA VAL A 4 -32.88 -19.94 71.09
C VAL A 4 -31.47 -20.18 70.59
N PHE A 5 -31.25 -19.95 69.30
CA PHE A 5 -29.93 -19.98 68.68
C PHE A 5 -29.19 -18.73 69.16
N ASP A 6 -28.38 -18.89 70.21
CA ASP A 6 -27.52 -17.80 70.67
C ASP A 6 -26.62 -17.36 69.50
N PRO A 7 -26.59 -16.06 69.16
CA PRO A 7 -25.73 -15.58 68.08
C PRO A 7 -24.27 -15.80 68.46
N GLU A 8 -23.54 -16.49 67.59
CA GLU A 8 -22.10 -16.72 67.74
C GLU A 8 -21.41 -15.37 68.01
N PRO A 9 -20.63 -15.26 69.10
CA PRO A 9 -19.96 -14.01 69.44
C PRO A 9 -19.10 -13.57 68.25
N PRO A 10 -19.05 -12.27 67.94
CA PRO A 10 -18.28 -11.76 66.81
C PRO A 10 -16.85 -12.26 66.95
N GLN A 11 -16.45 -13.14 66.02
CA GLN A 11 -15.12 -13.71 66.02
C GLN A 11 -14.10 -12.58 66.06
N PRO A 12 -13.05 -12.66 66.91
CA PRO A 12 -12.01 -11.66 66.94
C PRO A 12 -11.47 -11.50 65.53
N GLN A 13 -11.69 -10.32 64.93
CA GLN A 13 -11.08 -10.01 63.64
C GLN A 13 -9.57 -9.96 63.90
N LEU A 14 -8.89 -11.07 63.59
CA LEU A 14 -7.44 -11.12 63.59
C LEU A 14 -6.96 -9.93 62.73
N PRO A 15 -5.96 -9.16 63.19
CA PRO A 15 -5.42 -8.07 62.41
C PRO A 15 -5.09 -8.61 61.02
N ARG A 16 -5.74 -8.08 59.98
CA ARG A 16 -5.40 -8.45 58.60
C ARG A 16 -3.88 -8.28 58.46
N PRO A 17 -3.14 -9.35 58.13
CA PRO A 17 -1.69 -9.26 58.07
C PRO A 17 -1.30 -8.13 57.12
N PRO A 18 -0.26 -7.33 57.44
CA PRO A 18 0.14 -6.21 56.61
C PRO A 18 0.32 -6.65 55.16
N ILE A 19 -0.34 -5.96 54.23
CA ILE A 19 -0.25 -6.27 52.81
C ILE A 19 1.23 -6.14 52.40
N SER A 20 1.86 -7.26 52.02
CA SER A 20 3.22 -7.28 51.48
C SER A 20 3.15 -7.14 49.96
N TYR A 21 3.44 -5.94 49.44
CA TYR A 21 3.49 -5.73 47.99
C TYR A 21 4.54 -6.60 47.30
N LYS A 22 5.59 -6.99 48.03
CA LYS A 22 6.59 -7.96 47.56
C LYS A 22 5.99 -9.34 47.29
N ASN A 23 5.10 -9.81 48.16
CA ASN A 23 4.43 -11.10 48.00
C ASN A 23 3.37 -11.04 46.89
N LEU A 24 2.59 -9.95 46.84
CA LEU A 24 1.61 -9.73 45.77
C LEU A 24 2.29 -9.71 44.40
N LEU A 25 3.38 -8.96 44.27
CA LEU A 25 4.16 -8.90 43.04
C LEU A 25 4.72 -10.28 42.65
N GLN A 26 5.25 -11.03 43.63
CA GLN A 26 5.76 -12.38 43.37
C GLN A 26 4.67 -13.35 42.89
N GLN A 27 3.52 -13.38 43.58
CA GLN A 27 2.38 -14.22 43.19
C GLN A 27 1.89 -13.85 41.79
N GLU A 28 1.83 -12.55 41.49
CA GLU A 28 1.39 -12.07 40.19
C GLU A 28 2.31 -12.53 39.06
N PHE A 29 3.63 -12.46 39.27
CA PHE A 29 4.60 -12.89 38.27
C PHE A 29 4.55 -14.41 38.05
N GLN A 30 4.39 -15.18 39.13
CA GLN A 30 4.21 -16.63 39.03
C GLN A 30 2.93 -16.99 38.27
N ARG A 31 1.81 -16.30 38.59
CA ARG A 31 0.53 -16.47 37.91
C ARG A 31 0.63 -16.16 36.42
N LEU A 32 1.42 -15.14 36.06
CA LEU A 32 1.66 -14.74 34.67
C LEU A 32 2.76 -15.56 33.96
N GLY A 33 3.38 -16.54 34.64
CA GLY A 33 4.47 -17.34 34.07
C GLY A 33 5.74 -16.53 33.77
N GLN A 34 6.00 -15.46 34.51
CA GLN A 34 7.10 -14.53 34.27
C GLN A 34 8.29 -14.75 35.20
N THR A 35 9.47 -14.34 34.71
CA THR A 35 10.69 -14.32 35.51
C THR A 35 10.54 -13.37 36.69
N LEU A 36 10.89 -13.80 37.90
CA LEU A 36 10.78 -12.98 39.11
C LEU A 36 11.54 -11.64 38.98
N PRO A 37 11.03 -10.57 39.60
CA PRO A 37 11.63 -9.24 39.48
C PRO A 37 12.92 -9.14 40.32
N THR A 38 13.86 -8.31 39.87
CA THR A 38 15.12 -8.04 40.57
C THR A 38 14.99 -6.81 41.46
N TYR A 39 15.45 -6.90 42.71
CA TYR A 39 15.43 -5.77 43.66
C TYR A 39 16.83 -5.20 43.83
N VAL A 40 16.98 -3.90 43.63
CA VAL A 40 18.22 -3.15 43.87
C VAL A 40 17.96 -2.08 44.91
N ILE A 41 18.79 -2.02 45.95
CA ILE A 41 18.68 -1.03 47.03
C ILE A 41 19.96 -0.22 47.07
N SER A 42 19.83 1.10 47.14
CA SER A 42 20.93 2.04 47.27
C SER A 42 20.77 2.88 48.54
N ASP A 43 21.86 3.10 49.28
CA ASP A 43 21.91 4.05 50.40
C ASP A 43 22.39 5.39 49.86
N CYS A 44 21.54 6.41 49.98
CA CYS A 44 21.77 7.77 49.49
C CYS A 44 21.90 8.76 50.65
N GLY A 45 21.97 8.27 51.90
CA GLY A 45 22.01 9.10 53.09
C GLY A 45 23.40 9.60 53.48
N SER A 46 23.43 10.66 54.30
CA SER A 46 24.66 11.06 55.00
C SER A 46 25.03 10.04 56.08
N PRO A 47 26.30 9.99 56.55
CA PRO A 47 26.71 9.07 57.62
C PRO A 47 25.85 9.15 58.89
N ARG A 48 25.21 10.30 59.15
CA ARG A 48 24.34 10.54 60.33
C ARG A 48 22.84 10.37 60.05
N ARG A 49 22.42 10.24 58.78
CA ARG A 49 21.01 10.05 58.36
C ARG A 49 20.97 9.18 57.11
N ARG A 50 20.65 7.89 57.29
CA ARG A 50 20.51 6.93 56.18
C ARG A 50 19.18 7.13 55.47
N ILE A 51 19.23 7.15 54.14
CA ILE A 51 18.06 7.24 53.26
C ILE A 51 18.23 6.13 52.23
N PHE A 52 17.25 5.26 52.12
CA PHE A 52 17.26 4.14 51.19
C PHE A 52 16.37 4.45 49.99
N LYS A 53 16.88 4.10 48.82
CA LYS A 53 16.14 4.05 47.56
C LYS A 53 16.09 2.60 47.12
N ALA A 54 14.92 2.13 46.68
CA ALA A 54 14.79 0.81 46.10
C ALA A 54 14.25 0.92 44.67
N THR A 55 14.75 0.03 43.82
CA THR A 55 14.36 -0.13 42.42
C THR A 55 13.98 -1.58 42.19
N VAL A 56 12.86 -1.82 41.54
CA VAL A 56 12.42 -3.14 41.09
C VAL A 56 12.54 -3.18 39.58
N SER A 57 13.35 -4.09 39.06
CA SER A 57 13.60 -4.22 37.62
C SER A 57 12.93 -5.48 37.07
N HIS A 58 12.14 -5.33 36.00
CA HIS A 58 11.52 -6.44 35.28
C HIS A 58 11.31 -6.13 33.80
N ARG A 59 11.68 -7.06 32.90
CA ARG A 59 11.49 -6.96 31.44
C ARG A 59 11.99 -5.63 30.81
N GLY A 60 13.03 -5.03 31.38
CA GLY A 60 13.59 -3.75 30.92
C GLY A 60 12.92 -2.50 31.49
N HIS A 61 11.99 -2.66 32.44
CA HIS A 61 11.36 -1.57 33.18
C HIS A 61 11.92 -1.50 34.60
N ASP A 62 12.25 -0.29 35.04
CA ASP A 62 12.74 0.00 36.39
C ASP A 62 11.70 0.82 37.15
N PHE A 63 11.16 0.21 38.21
CA PHE A 63 10.18 0.84 39.10
C PHE A 63 10.86 1.34 40.35
N ILE A 64 10.92 2.67 40.49
CA ILE A 64 11.59 3.33 41.60
C ILE A 64 10.56 3.69 42.66
N GLY A 65 10.74 3.18 43.88
CA GLY A 65 9.90 3.52 45.02
C GLY A 65 10.28 4.86 45.67
N ALA A 66 9.43 5.32 46.58
CA ALA A 66 9.71 6.48 47.41
C ALA A 66 10.95 6.26 48.30
N LEU A 67 11.69 7.35 48.55
CA LEU A 67 12.80 7.35 49.49
C LEU A 67 12.30 7.05 50.90
N ALA A 68 12.98 6.17 51.62
CA ALA A 68 12.56 5.79 52.97
C ALA A 68 13.74 5.65 53.93
N TYR A 69 13.48 5.78 55.23
CA TYR A 69 14.49 5.62 56.29
C TYR A 69 14.82 4.16 56.59
N THR A 70 14.09 3.20 56.01
CA THR A 70 14.37 1.77 56.16
C THR A 70 14.38 1.06 54.81
N ARG A 71 15.24 0.04 54.66
CA ARG A 71 15.30 -0.80 53.45
C ARG A 71 13.97 -1.44 53.13
N LYS A 72 13.28 -1.97 54.15
CA LYS A 72 11.97 -2.61 54.00
C LYS A 72 10.92 -1.64 53.45
N ALA A 73 10.86 -0.40 53.96
CA ALA A 73 9.89 0.58 53.46
C ALA A 73 10.20 1.02 52.02
N ALA A 74 11.47 1.19 51.67
CA ALA A 74 11.88 1.51 50.30
C ALA A 74 11.51 0.36 49.34
N GLU A 75 11.86 -0.89 49.68
CA GLU A 75 11.50 -2.09 48.91
C GLU A 75 9.99 -2.21 48.73
N GLN A 76 9.22 -2.04 49.81
CA GLN A 76 7.76 -2.11 49.79
C GLN A 76 7.15 -1.06 48.87
N SER A 77 7.70 0.17 48.87
CA SER A 77 7.24 1.23 47.98
C SER A 77 7.55 0.91 46.52
N ALA A 78 8.74 0.40 46.22
CA ALA A 78 9.12 0.06 44.85
C ALA A 78 8.30 -1.13 44.32
N ALA A 79 8.05 -2.13 45.17
CA ALA A 79 7.17 -3.26 44.83
C ALA A 79 5.72 -2.83 44.56
N ARG A 80 5.23 -1.82 45.29
CA ARG A 80 3.88 -1.26 45.06
C ARG A 80 3.77 -0.61 43.70
N GLU A 81 4.73 0.23 43.32
CA GLU A 81 4.73 0.89 42.00
C GLU A 81 4.75 -0.14 40.87
N ALA A 82 5.62 -1.16 40.98
CA ALA A 82 5.68 -2.26 40.02
C ALA A 82 4.35 -3.04 39.93
N TYR A 83 3.74 -3.35 41.07
CA TYR A 83 2.48 -4.11 41.11
C TYR A 83 1.33 -3.33 40.46
N VAL A 84 1.16 -2.06 40.83
CA VAL A 84 0.11 -1.20 40.27
C VAL A 84 0.28 -1.05 38.77
N TYR A 85 1.52 -0.88 38.28
CA TYR A 85 1.79 -0.80 36.85
C TYR A 85 1.33 -2.06 36.12
N ILE A 86 1.77 -3.24 36.58
CA ILE A 86 1.47 -4.53 35.92
C ILE A 86 -0.01 -4.89 36.02
N SER A 87 -0.66 -4.57 37.14
CA SER A 87 -2.11 -4.80 37.27
C SER A 87 -2.94 -3.91 36.33
N ASN A 88 -2.48 -2.68 36.05
CA ASN A 88 -3.21 -1.74 35.19
C ASN A 88 -2.94 -1.93 33.69
N HIS A 89 -1.69 -2.23 33.32
CA HIS A 89 -1.26 -2.28 31.92
C HIS A 89 -1.08 -3.71 31.39
N GLY A 90 -1.18 -4.71 32.27
CA GLY A 90 -0.70 -6.04 31.98
C GLY A 90 0.83 -6.09 31.93
N PRO A 91 1.41 -7.27 31.69
CA PRO A 91 2.83 -7.37 31.47
C PRO A 91 3.22 -6.82 30.10
N ASP A 92 4.23 -5.95 30.07
CA ASP A 92 4.79 -5.49 28.80
C ASP A 92 5.39 -6.67 28.03
N PRO A 93 5.20 -6.70 26.69
CA PRO A 93 5.82 -7.71 25.85
C PRO A 93 7.34 -7.60 25.99
N SER A 94 8.03 -8.73 26.09
CA SER A 94 9.48 -8.72 26.13
C SER A 94 10.05 -8.14 24.83
N THR A 95 11.29 -7.66 24.87
CA THR A 95 11.99 -7.23 23.64
C THR A 95 12.00 -8.34 22.59
N GLU A 96 12.17 -9.58 23.01
CA GLU A 96 12.14 -10.76 22.14
C GLU A 96 10.77 -11.00 21.51
N GLU A 97 9.68 -10.81 22.27
CA GLU A 97 8.31 -10.91 21.74
C GLU A 97 8.05 -9.82 20.70
N ARG A 98 8.45 -8.57 20.97
CA ARG A 98 8.37 -7.47 19.99
C ARG A 98 9.19 -7.74 18.73
N LEU A 99 10.38 -8.31 18.88
CA LEU A 99 11.24 -8.71 17.75
C LEU A 99 10.59 -9.79 16.90
N LYS A 100 9.98 -10.80 17.52
CA LYS A 100 9.24 -11.86 16.81
C LYS A 100 8.06 -11.31 16.05
N GLU A 101 7.27 -10.44 16.68
CA GLU A 101 6.13 -9.78 16.05
C GLU A 101 6.57 -8.91 14.87
N ALA A 102 7.61 -8.10 15.04
CA ALA A 102 8.17 -7.27 13.96
C ALA A 102 8.69 -8.12 12.79
N ASN A 103 9.37 -9.24 13.07
CA ASN A 103 9.86 -10.15 12.03
C ASN A 103 8.69 -10.77 11.25
N LEU A 104 7.63 -11.20 11.94
CA LEU A 104 6.44 -11.75 11.29
C LEU A 104 5.75 -10.71 10.39
N LEU A 105 5.67 -9.45 10.84
CA LEU A 105 5.18 -8.33 10.04
C LEU A 105 6.04 -8.09 8.79
N VAL A 106 7.36 -8.12 8.93
CA VAL A 106 8.30 -7.97 7.81
C VAL A 106 8.14 -9.11 6.81
N GLU A 107 7.99 -10.35 7.26
CA GLU A 107 7.75 -11.51 6.40
C GLU A 107 6.41 -11.39 5.67
N ALA A 108 5.35 -10.98 6.36
CA ALA A 108 4.04 -10.75 5.74
C ALA A 108 4.12 -9.67 4.65
N LEU A 109 4.82 -8.56 4.90
CA LEU A 109 5.04 -7.50 3.91
C LEU A 109 5.86 -7.98 2.72
N ARG A 110 6.88 -8.82 2.94
CA ARG A 110 7.65 -9.44 1.86
C ARG A 110 6.77 -10.31 0.97
N CYS A 111 5.89 -11.13 1.55
CA CYS A 111 4.94 -11.93 0.80
C CYS A 111 4.00 -11.05 -0.06
N GLN A 112 3.46 -9.97 0.51
CA GLN A 112 2.60 -9.04 -0.24
C GLN A 112 3.34 -8.37 -1.40
N LEU A 113 4.59 -7.95 -1.18
CA LEU A 113 5.40 -7.35 -2.24
C LEU A 113 5.69 -8.34 -3.37
N GLN A 114 5.96 -9.60 -3.04
CA GLN A 114 6.18 -10.65 -4.02
C GLN A 114 4.92 -10.88 -4.87
N GLU A 115 3.77 -11.07 -4.23
CA GLU A 115 2.49 -11.26 -4.93
C GLU A 115 2.18 -10.08 -5.85
N LYS A 116 2.33 -8.84 -5.36
CA LYS A 116 2.12 -7.64 -6.17
C LYS A 116 3.10 -7.53 -7.33
N SER A 117 4.33 -7.99 -7.16
CA SER A 117 5.32 -8.00 -8.24
C SER A 117 4.98 -8.98 -9.36
N GLU A 118 4.41 -10.14 -9.01
CA GLU A 118 3.97 -11.17 -9.96
C GLU A 118 2.70 -10.74 -10.70
N GLU A 119 1.74 -10.14 -9.98
CA GLU A 119 0.54 -9.53 -10.57
C GLU A 119 0.95 -8.49 -11.62
N LEU A 120 1.85 -7.56 -11.27
CA LEU A 120 2.36 -6.54 -12.18
C LEU A 120 3.12 -7.14 -13.37
N ALA A 121 3.85 -8.24 -13.17
CA ALA A 121 4.56 -8.91 -14.26
C ALA A 121 3.58 -9.50 -15.29
N SER A 122 2.48 -10.11 -14.84
CA SER A 122 1.43 -10.63 -15.71
C SER A 122 0.69 -9.53 -16.46
N GLU A 123 0.38 -8.41 -15.79
CA GLU A 123 -0.27 -7.25 -16.40
C GLU A 123 0.62 -6.64 -17.51
N LYS A 124 1.91 -6.47 -17.23
CA LYS A 124 2.89 -6.01 -18.23
C LYS A 124 2.97 -6.93 -19.43
N PHE A 125 2.89 -8.25 -19.23
CA PHE A 125 2.89 -9.20 -20.34
C PHE A 125 1.70 -9.00 -21.27
N ILE A 126 0.49 -8.86 -20.71
CA ILE A 126 -0.74 -8.63 -21.48
C ILE A 126 -0.68 -7.28 -22.20
N SER A 127 -0.26 -6.23 -21.50
CA SER A 127 -0.15 -4.89 -22.07
C SER A 127 0.84 -4.85 -23.24
N ASN A 128 2.03 -5.44 -23.09
CA ASN A 128 3.02 -5.50 -24.16
C ASN A 128 2.48 -6.23 -25.40
N TYR A 129 1.73 -7.33 -25.21
CA TYR A 129 1.11 -8.05 -26.31
C TYR A 129 0.07 -7.17 -27.03
N GLN A 130 -0.78 -6.49 -26.27
CA GLN A 130 -1.79 -5.58 -26.83
C GLN A 130 -1.15 -4.43 -27.59
N GLU A 131 -0.08 -3.83 -27.06
CA GLU A 131 0.66 -2.76 -27.74
C GLU A 131 1.30 -3.23 -29.05
N ALA A 132 1.85 -4.45 -29.06
CA ALA A 132 2.40 -5.06 -30.28
C ALA A 132 1.31 -5.29 -31.34
N GLU A 133 0.14 -5.82 -30.94
CA GLU A 133 -0.96 -6.07 -31.88
C GLU A 133 -1.57 -4.76 -32.41
N ILE A 134 -1.74 -3.75 -31.56
CA ILE A 134 -2.15 -2.41 -31.98
C ILE A 134 -1.16 -1.83 -32.99
N SER A 135 0.14 -2.00 -32.74
CA SER A 135 1.19 -1.52 -33.66
C SER A 135 1.14 -2.24 -35.01
N ARG A 136 0.91 -3.56 -35.01
CA ARG A 136 0.71 -4.36 -36.22
C ARG A 136 -0.48 -3.87 -37.04
N LEU A 137 -1.65 -3.74 -36.40
CA LEU A 137 -2.88 -3.29 -37.05
C LEU A 137 -2.76 -1.87 -37.60
N ARG A 138 -2.09 -0.96 -36.87
CA ARG A 138 -1.81 0.40 -37.35
C ARG A 138 -0.94 0.39 -38.61
N SER A 139 0.09 -0.46 -38.66
CA SER A 139 0.91 -0.62 -39.86
C SER A 139 0.10 -1.15 -41.04
N GLU A 140 -0.76 -2.15 -40.82
CA GLU A 140 -1.62 -2.73 -41.85
C GLU A 140 -2.60 -1.70 -42.42
N LEU A 141 -3.25 -0.92 -41.55
CA LEU A 141 -4.11 0.20 -41.94
C LEU A 141 -3.34 1.28 -42.72
N SER A 142 -2.10 1.58 -42.34
CA SER A 142 -1.28 2.54 -43.07
C SER A 142 -1.01 2.08 -44.50
N VAL A 143 -0.71 0.80 -44.70
CA VAL A 143 -0.49 0.24 -46.04
C VAL A 143 -1.78 0.31 -46.86
N MET A 144 -2.90 -0.15 -46.32
CA MET A 144 -4.20 -0.07 -47.02
C MET A 144 -4.59 1.37 -47.35
N GLY A 145 -4.28 2.32 -46.47
CA GLY A 145 -4.48 3.75 -46.70
C GLY A 145 -3.75 4.24 -47.96
N THR A 146 -2.44 3.95 -48.07
CA THR A 146 -1.66 4.33 -49.27
C THR A 146 -2.17 3.67 -50.55
N GLN A 147 -2.65 2.42 -50.47
CA GLN A 147 -3.25 1.72 -51.61
C GLN A 147 -4.56 2.38 -52.04
N LEU A 148 -5.42 2.75 -51.09
CA LEU A 148 -6.66 3.48 -51.38
C LEU A 148 -6.36 4.83 -52.03
N GLU A 149 -5.40 5.58 -51.51
CA GLU A 149 -4.97 6.84 -52.11
C GLU A 149 -4.51 6.66 -53.56
N ALA A 150 -3.70 5.64 -53.84
CA ALA A 150 -3.26 5.32 -55.21
C ALA A 150 -4.44 4.99 -56.15
N VAL A 151 -5.38 4.17 -55.70
CA VAL A 151 -6.59 3.82 -56.48
C VAL A 151 -7.46 5.06 -56.71
N THR A 152 -7.62 5.92 -55.69
CA THR A 152 -8.38 7.17 -55.83
C THR A 152 -7.72 8.14 -56.81
N ALA A 153 -6.38 8.16 -56.88
CA ALA A 153 -5.65 8.95 -57.88
C ALA A 153 -5.88 8.40 -59.30
N ALA A 154 -5.72 7.09 -59.50
CA ALA A 154 -5.95 6.46 -60.81
C ALA A 154 -7.39 6.64 -61.32
N THR A 155 -8.39 6.55 -60.44
CA THR A 155 -9.80 6.77 -60.79
C THR A 155 -10.09 8.23 -61.15
N LYS A 156 -9.47 9.20 -60.46
CA LYS A 156 -9.51 10.63 -60.85
C LYS A 156 -8.92 10.85 -62.24
N ASP A 157 -7.76 10.26 -62.53
CA ASP A 157 -7.11 10.37 -63.85
C ASP A 157 -7.96 9.78 -64.97
N LEU A 158 -8.53 8.60 -64.76
CA LEU A 158 -9.42 7.95 -65.71
C LEU A 158 -10.68 8.78 -65.97
N THR A 159 -11.30 9.32 -64.91
CA THR A 159 -12.49 10.16 -65.01
C THR A 159 -12.19 11.45 -65.78
N ALA A 160 -11.05 12.08 -65.51
CA ALA A 160 -10.59 13.24 -66.27
C ALA A 160 -10.33 12.90 -67.75
N HIS A 161 -9.79 11.71 -68.06
CA HIS A 161 -9.61 11.26 -69.44
C HIS A 161 -10.94 11.04 -70.16
N LEU A 162 -11.90 10.35 -69.54
CA LEU A 162 -13.23 10.16 -70.09
C LEU A 162 -13.91 11.51 -70.37
N ALA A 163 -13.83 12.47 -69.43
CA ALA A 163 -14.36 13.81 -69.65
C ALA A 163 -13.75 14.51 -70.88
N ARG A 164 -12.45 14.33 -71.13
CA ARG A 164 -11.78 14.87 -72.34
C ARG A 164 -12.27 14.20 -73.62
N VAL A 165 -12.36 12.87 -73.64
CA VAL A 165 -12.85 12.11 -74.82
C VAL A 165 -14.29 12.51 -75.16
N MET A 166 -15.17 12.54 -74.16
CA MET A 166 -16.56 12.96 -74.33
C MET A 166 -16.69 14.42 -74.80
N ALA A 167 -15.74 15.30 -74.44
CA ALA A 167 -15.71 16.67 -74.93
C ALA A 167 -15.28 16.75 -76.40
N LEU A 168 -14.37 15.88 -76.86
CA LEU A 168 -13.96 15.78 -78.27
C LEU A 168 -15.08 15.25 -79.16
N GLU A 169 -15.85 14.26 -78.69
CA GLU A 169 -17.03 13.74 -79.41
C GLU A 169 -18.18 14.77 -79.53
N ARG A 170 -18.21 15.79 -78.67
CA ARG A 170 -19.21 16.88 -78.71
C ARG A 170 -18.79 18.09 -79.57
N ALA A 171 -17.57 18.14 -80.08
CA ALA A 171 -17.12 19.25 -80.91
C ALA A 171 -17.67 19.09 -82.35
N PRO A 172 -18.46 20.04 -82.89
CA PRO A 172 -18.93 19.94 -84.27
C PRO A 172 -17.74 20.03 -85.24
N GLU A 173 -17.72 19.16 -86.24
CA GLU A 173 -16.73 19.09 -87.33
C GLU A 173 -16.62 20.41 -88.11
N ALA A 174 -15.89 21.38 -87.56
CA ALA A 174 -15.53 22.61 -88.26
C ALA A 174 -14.18 22.42 -88.95
N ARG A 175 -14.14 21.64 -90.05
CA ARG A 175 -13.08 21.75 -91.09
C ARG A 175 -13.39 20.94 -92.35
N ASN A 176 -14.12 21.56 -93.27
CA ASN A 176 -13.71 21.59 -94.68
C ASN A 176 -14.46 22.71 -95.41
N SER A 177 -13.92 23.93 -95.32
CA SER A 177 -14.25 25.02 -96.23
C SER A 177 -13.07 25.96 -96.30
N SER A 178 -12.22 25.79 -97.32
CA SER A 178 -11.47 26.89 -97.97
C SER A 178 -10.53 26.37 -99.07
N TYR A 179 -10.58 27.08 -100.22
CA TYR A 179 -9.73 27.01 -101.44
C TYR A 179 -10.04 25.85 -102.39
N ILE A 180 -10.52 26.05 -103.63
CA ILE A 180 -9.98 26.92 -104.69
C ILE A 180 -11.12 27.56 -105.51
N SER A 181 -11.09 28.90 -105.62
CA SER A 181 -11.74 29.68 -106.67
C SER A 181 -10.63 30.39 -107.44
N ALA A 182 -10.45 30.06 -108.72
CA ALA A 182 -9.91 30.93 -109.77
C ALA A 182 -9.81 30.18 -111.11
N GLY A 183 -10.33 30.77 -112.18
CA GLY A 183 -9.96 30.43 -113.55
C GLY A 183 -11.13 30.22 -114.51
N GLY A 184 -11.79 31.32 -114.89
CA GLY A 184 -12.75 31.31 -115.99
C GLY A 184 -12.09 31.18 -117.37
N SER A 185 -12.89 30.75 -118.36
CA SER A 185 -12.98 31.34 -119.70
C SER A 185 -13.94 30.51 -120.54
N ASN A 186 -15.14 31.03 -120.78
CA ASN A 186 -16.05 30.55 -121.80
C ASN A 186 -15.68 31.20 -123.13
N HIS A 187 -15.45 30.38 -124.15
CA HIS A 187 -15.18 30.77 -125.52
C HIS A 187 -16.40 30.41 -126.39
N THR A 188 -16.90 31.40 -127.15
CA THR A 188 -17.59 31.30 -128.48
C THR A 188 -18.91 30.50 -128.58
N MET A 189 -19.93 30.82 -129.40
CA MET A 189 -20.29 31.88 -130.37
C MET A 189 -21.72 31.54 -130.88
N ALA A 190 -22.32 32.44 -131.68
CA ALA A 190 -23.53 32.31 -132.53
C ALA A 190 -24.85 32.74 -131.86
N GLU A 191 -25.73 33.53 -132.49
CA GLU A 191 -25.82 34.08 -133.86
C GLU A 191 -26.68 35.36 -133.81
#